data_AF-A0A433TPI0-F1
#
_entry.id   AF-A0A433TPI0-F1
#
_cell.length_a   1.000
_cell.length_b   1.000
_cell.length_c   1.000
_cell.angle_alpha   90.00
_cell.angle_beta   90.00
_cell.angle_gamma   90.00
#
_symmetry.space_group_name_H-M   'P 1'
#
loop_
_entity.id
_entity.type
_entity.pdbx_description
1 polymer ?
#
loop_
_entity_poly.entity_id
_entity_poly.type
_entity_poly.pdbx_seq_one_letter_code
_entity_poly.pdbx_strand_id
1 'polypeptide(L)'
;ISAELRETKADVELPFLRLSIHRVGVDLRAHTFDLSVQAFMGGIFLQHLQYKVITGELINIINSPDVREGEHLLSVSFVQADTKGPQFKTLYKSTAQAIGIEFTTLELVLHQGVVL
;
A
#
# COMPACT_ATOMS: atom_id res chain seq x y z
N ILE A 1 0.30 -1.98 -9.12
CA ILE A 1 -0.57 -3.18 -9.17
C ILE A 1 -2.00 -2.68 -9.29
N SER A 2 -2.85 -3.23 -10.17
CA SER A 2 -4.25 -2.80 -10.28
C SER A 2 -5.19 -3.96 -10.54
N ALA A 3 -6.42 -3.83 -10.06
CA ALA A 3 -7.53 -4.75 -10.31
C ALA A 3 -8.76 -3.94 -10.74
N GLU A 4 -9.57 -4.51 -11.62
CA GLU A 4 -10.78 -3.86 -12.14
C GLU A 4 -12.00 -4.71 -11.83
N LEU A 5 -13.08 -4.06 -11.36
CA LEU A 5 -14.40 -4.68 -11.38
C LEU A 5 -15.10 -4.31 -12.69
N ARG A 6 -15.75 -5.32 -13.26
CA ARG A 6 -16.47 -5.23 -14.52
C ARG A 6 -17.94 -5.50 -14.27
N GLU A 7 -18.78 -4.89 -15.09
CA GLU A 7 -20.21 -5.12 -15.13
C GLU A 7 -20.62 -5.43 -16.56
N THR A 8 -21.65 -6.26 -16.72
CA THR A 8 -22.20 -6.57 -18.04
C THR A 8 -23.34 -5.59 -18.35
N LYS A 9 -23.18 -4.81 -19.43
CA LYS A 9 -24.20 -3.91 -19.97
C LYS A 9 -24.42 -4.24 -21.44
N ALA A 10 -25.66 -4.57 -21.81
CA ALA A 10 -26.04 -4.95 -23.18
C ALA A 10 -25.12 -6.03 -23.78
N ASP A 11 -24.87 -7.10 -23.02
CA ASP A 11 -24.00 -8.22 -23.40
C ASP A 11 -22.51 -7.86 -23.62
N VAL A 12 -22.09 -6.69 -23.13
CA VAL A 12 -20.69 -6.23 -23.15
C VAL A 12 -20.19 -6.07 -21.71
N GLU A 13 -19.05 -6.66 -21.39
CA GLU A 13 -18.37 -6.41 -20.11
C GLU A 13 -17.58 -5.10 -20.15
N LEU A 14 -17.96 -4.16 -19.29
CA LEU A 14 -17.32 -2.86 -19.16
C LEU A 14 -16.71 -2.70 -17.76
N PRO A 15 -15.46 -2.23 -17.64
CA PRO A 15 -14.87 -1.92 -16.35
C PRO A 15 -15.54 -0.67 -15.78
N PHE A 16 -15.90 -0.69 -14.50
CA PHE A 16 -16.55 0.45 -13.83
C PHE A 16 -15.82 0.93 -12.58
N LEU A 17 -15.05 0.05 -11.92
CA LEU A 17 -14.16 0.42 -10.83
C LEU A 17 -12.75 -0.09 -11.09
N ARG A 18 -11.76 0.71 -10.73
CA ARG A 18 -10.34 0.31 -10.70
C ARG A 18 -9.75 0.57 -9.33
N LEU A 19 -9.25 -0.48 -8.70
CA LEU A 19 -8.40 -0.39 -7.52
C LEU A 19 -6.93 -0.43 -7.96
N SER A 20 -6.15 0.57 -7.59
CA SER A 20 -4.73 0.67 -7.92
C SER A 20 -3.89 0.87 -6.67
N ILE A 21 -2.79 0.15 -6.59
CA ILE A 21 -1.76 0.26 -5.56
C ILE A 21 -0.47 0.73 -6.22
N HIS A 22 0.12 1.78 -5.66
CA HIS A 22 1.31 2.46 -6.19
C HIS A 22 2.49 2.38 -5.23
N ARG A 23 3.70 2.55 -5.79
CA ARG A 23 4.98 2.60 -5.05
C ARG A 23 5.14 1.39 -4.10
N VAL A 24 4.93 0.19 -4.65
CA VAL A 24 5.14 -1.07 -3.93
C VAL A 24 6.61 -1.46 -4.07
N GLY A 25 7.25 -1.83 -2.98
CA GLY A 25 8.64 -2.25 -2.98
C GLY A 25 8.97 -3.16 -1.81
N VAL A 26 10.14 -3.80 -1.90
CA VAL A 26 10.72 -4.61 -0.85
C VAL A 26 12.21 -4.30 -0.79
N ASP A 27 12.68 -3.91 0.39
CA ASP A 27 14.10 -3.77 0.70
C ASP A 27 14.55 -4.93 1.57
N LEU A 28 15.66 -5.56 1.20
CA LEU A 28 16.26 -6.66 1.96
C LEU A 28 17.71 -6.31 2.29
N ARG A 29 18.09 -6.50 3.55
CA ARG A 29 19.46 -6.34 4.06
C ARG A 29 19.87 -7.60 4.78
N ALA A 30 20.87 -8.28 4.26
CA ALA A 30 21.49 -9.42 4.91
C ALA A 30 22.84 -8.98 5.49
N HIS A 31 22.99 -9.13 6.80
CA HIS A 31 24.25 -8.94 7.51
C HIS A 31 24.77 -10.30 7.99
N THR A 32 25.98 -10.31 8.54
CA THR A 32 26.61 -11.52 9.07
C THR A 32 25.77 -12.23 10.14
N PHE A 33 25.01 -11.47 10.95
CA PHE A 33 24.28 -11.99 12.11
C PHE A 33 22.78 -11.69 12.07
N ASP A 34 22.26 -11.12 10.99
CA ASP A 34 20.83 -10.85 10.85
C ASP A 34 20.39 -10.74 9.39
N LEU A 35 19.10 -10.93 9.19
CA LEU A 35 18.38 -10.61 7.98
C LEU A 35 17.27 -9.63 8.32
N SER A 36 17.25 -8.49 7.64
CA SER A 36 16.22 -7.47 7.76
C SER A 36 15.48 -7.31 6.42
N VAL A 37 14.16 -7.29 6.45
CA VAL A 37 13.29 -7.11 5.30
C VAL A 37 12.29 -6.00 5.60
N GLN A 38 12.06 -5.11 4.64
CA GLN A 38 11.02 -4.09 4.72
C GLN A 38 10.21 -4.11 3.42
N ALA A 39 8.95 -4.49 3.51
CA ALA A 39 7.99 -4.38 2.40
C ALA A 39 7.14 -3.14 2.59
N PHE A 40 6.89 -2.39 1.53
CA PHE A 40 6.14 -1.14 1.61
C PHE A 40 5.22 -0.92 0.41
N MET A 41 4.19 -0.10 0.61
CA MET A 41 3.38 0.48 -0.45
C MET A 41 3.12 1.96 -0.16
N GLY A 42 3.23 2.80 -1.19
CA GLY A 42 3.10 4.25 -1.04
C GLY A 42 1.68 4.77 -1.10
N GLY A 43 0.76 4.12 -1.83
CA GLY A 43 -0.60 4.65 -1.96
C GLY A 43 -1.60 3.67 -2.56
N ILE A 44 -2.88 3.95 -2.32
CA ILE A 44 -4.03 3.20 -2.84
C ILE A 44 -5.07 4.17 -3.41
N PHE A 45 -5.61 3.82 -4.57
CA PHE A 45 -6.61 4.60 -5.29
C PHE A 45 -7.76 3.69 -5.70
N LEU A 46 -8.99 4.11 -5.46
CA LEU A 46 -10.18 3.46 -6.03
C LEU A 46 -10.88 4.46 -6.94
N GLN A 47 -10.89 4.20 -8.23
CA GLN A 47 -11.42 5.12 -9.23
C GLN A 47 -12.70 4.58 -9.87
N HIS A 48 -13.70 5.43 -10.04
CA HIS A 48 -14.86 5.14 -10.88
C HIS A 48 -14.55 5.48 -12.33
N LEU A 49 -14.66 4.50 -13.23
CA LEU A 49 -14.19 4.62 -14.62
C LEU A 49 -15.25 5.20 -15.57
N GLN A 50 -16.53 5.10 -15.21
CA GLN A 50 -17.64 5.53 -16.08
C GLN A 50 -18.16 6.93 -15.76
N TYR A 51 -17.75 7.51 -14.63
CA TYR A 51 -18.18 8.84 -14.22
C TYR A 51 -16.97 9.74 -14.05
N LYS A 52 -17.14 11.00 -14.42
CA LYS A 52 -16.11 12.02 -14.34
C LYS A 52 -16.66 13.20 -13.55
N VAL A 53 -15.78 13.90 -12.85
CA VAL A 53 -16.12 15.22 -12.32
C VAL A 53 -16.23 16.23 -13.48
N ILE A 54 -16.80 17.40 -13.21
CA ILE A 54 -17.00 18.47 -14.20
C ILE A 54 -15.68 18.87 -14.90
N THR A 55 -14.53 18.73 -14.23
CA THR A 55 -13.20 18.99 -14.79
C THR A 55 -12.72 17.91 -15.78
N GLY A 56 -13.46 16.81 -15.93
CA GLY A 56 -13.13 15.69 -16.83
C GLY A 56 -12.25 14.60 -16.21
N GLU A 57 -11.81 14.78 -14.96
CA GLU A 57 -11.04 13.79 -14.21
C GLU A 57 -11.94 12.65 -13.70
N LEU A 58 -11.37 11.47 -13.50
CA LEU A 58 -12.10 10.33 -12.92
C LEU A 58 -12.39 10.58 -11.43
N ILE A 59 -13.51 10.04 -10.95
CA ILE A 59 -13.86 10.13 -9.53
C ILE A 59 -12.99 9.17 -8.73
N ASN A 60 -12.21 9.69 -7.78
CA ASN A 60 -11.50 8.89 -6.78
C ASN A 60 -12.39 8.71 -5.56
N ILE A 61 -12.86 7.48 -5.33
CA ILE A 61 -13.67 7.07 -4.16
C ILE A 61 -12.76 6.87 -2.94
N ILE A 62 -11.56 6.31 -3.18
CA ILE A 62 -10.51 6.16 -2.18
C ILE A 62 -9.29 6.87 -2.75
N ASN A 63 -8.69 7.74 -1.93
CA ASN A 63 -7.45 8.40 -2.26
C ASN A 63 -6.58 8.47 -1.01
N SER A 64 -5.48 7.71 -0.98
CA SER A 64 -4.43 8.03 -0.01
C SER A 64 -3.88 9.43 -0.31
N PRO A 65 -3.57 10.27 0.70
CA PRO A 65 -2.85 11.52 0.49
C PRO A 65 -1.63 11.27 -0.40
N ASP A 66 -1.22 12.24 -1.22
CA ASP A 66 0.00 12.10 -2.01
C ASP A 66 1.18 12.09 -1.04
N VAL A 67 1.54 10.88 -0.63
CA VAL A 67 2.53 10.60 0.38
C VAL A 67 3.86 11.13 -0.17
N ARG A 68 4.57 11.99 0.57
CA ARG A 68 5.81 12.60 0.07
C ARG A 68 6.81 11.53 -0.37
N GLU A 69 7.77 11.92 -1.19
CA GLU A 69 8.86 11.02 -1.55
C GLU A 69 9.56 10.53 -0.26
N GLY A 70 9.62 9.22 -0.05
CA GLY A 70 10.16 8.60 1.17
C GLY A 70 9.14 8.23 2.26
N GLU A 71 7.88 8.65 2.17
CA GLU A 71 6.82 8.20 3.07
C GLU A 71 6.06 6.99 2.46
N HIS A 72 5.55 6.09 3.32
CA HIS A 72 4.81 4.89 2.93
C HIS A 72 3.41 4.88 3.58
N LEU A 73 2.37 4.56 2.80
CA LEU A 73 1.04 4.34 3.35
C LEU A 73 1.02 3.12 4.29
N LEU A 74 1.71 2.05 3.92
CA LEU A 74 1.88 0.85 4.73
C LEU A 74 3.31 0.33 4.58
N SER A 75 3.94 0.02 5.70
CA SER A 75 5.26 -0.61 5.80
C SER A 75 5.18 -1.81 6.75
N VAL A 76 5.74 -2.93 6.32
CA VAL A 76 5.88 -4.15 7.11
C VAL A 76 7.37 -4.47 7.20
N SER A 77 7.90 -4.51 8.41
CA SER A 77 9.28 -4.89 8.68
C SER A 77 9.38 -6.27 9.30
N PHE A 78 10.39 -7.03 8.90
CA PHE A 78 10.75 -8.31 9.48
C PHE A 78 12.24 -8.32 9.76
N VAL A 79 12.62 -8.76 10.95
CA VAL A 79 14.02 -8.97 11.33
C VAL A 79 14.15 -10.39 11.85
N GLN A 80 15.14 -11.11 11.34
CA GLN A 80 15.60 -12.39 11.86
C GLN A 80 17.03 -12.24 12.34
N ALA A 81 17.24 -12.42 13.64
CA ALA A 81 18.55 -12.34 14.28
C ALA A 81 19.14 -13.73 14.53
N ASP A 82 20.45 -13.87 14.37
CA ASP A 82 21.18 -15.05 14.80
C ASP A 82 21.24 -15.10 16.34
N THR A 83 20.63 -16.13 16.91
CA THR A 83 20.64 -16.41 18.36
C THR A 83 22.04 -16.58 18.96
N LYS A 84 23.04 -16.96 18.14
CA LYS A 84 24.45 -17.09 18.53
C LYS A 84 25.25 -15.82 18.25
N GLY A 85 24.63 -14.81 17.63
CA GLY A 85 25.25 -13.55 17.28
C GLY A 85 25.62 -12.72 18.51
N PRO A 86 26.69 -11.91 18.42
CA PRO A 86 27.24 -11.16 19.56
C PRO A 86 26.26 -10.14 20.16
N GLN A 87 25.30 -9.66 19.38
CA GLN A 87 24.33 -8.63 19.78
C GLN A 87 22.92 -9.19 20.05
N PHE A 88 22.75 -10.51 20.09
CA PHE A 88 21.43 -11.14 20.27
C PHE A 88 20.72 -10.68 21.54
N LYS A 89 21.43 -10.70 22.68
CA LYS A 89 20.84 -10.32 23.97
C LYS A 89 20.61 -8.81 24.10
N THR A 90 21.41 -7.98 23.43
CA THR A 90 21.39 -6.52 23.56
C THR A 90 20.51 -5.86 22.50
N LEU A 91 20.97 -5.78 21.25
CA LEU A 91 20.27 -5.12 20.15
C LEU A 91 18.92 -5.79 19.86
N TYR A 92 18.92 -7.12 19.78
CA TYR A 92 17.73 -7.91 19.46
C TYR A 92 16.92 -8.32 20.69
N LYS A 93 17.33 -7.93 21.91
CA LYS A 93 16.61 -8.20 23.17
C LYS A 93 16.23 -9.68 23.35
N SER A 94 17.11 -10.59 22.91
CA SER A 94 16.88 -12.05 22.88
C SER A 94 15.68 -12.50 22.03
N THR A 95 15.28 -11.70 21.05
CA THR A 95 14.19 -12.00 20.12
C THR A 95 14.77 -12.48 18.79
N ALA A 96 14.52 -13.74 18.43
CA ALA A 96 15.04 -14.34 17.20
C ALA A 96 14.38 -13.78 15.94
N GLN A 97 13.09 -13.45 16.02
CA GLN A 97 12.32 -12.93 14.92
C GLN A 97 11.36 -11.85 15.42
N ALA A 98 11.34 -10.71 14.75
CA ALA A 98 10.43 -9.60 15.06
C ALA A 98 9.73 -9.13 13.79
N ILE A 99 8.45 -8.81 13.91
CA ILE A 99 7.63 -8.24 12.84
C ILE A 99 7.10 -6.89 13.33
N GLY A 100 7.26 -5.85 12.52
CA GLY A 100 6.69 -4.53 12.74
C GLY A 100 5.73 -4.17 11.62
N ILE A 101 4.65 -3.46 11.96
CA ILE A 101 3.69 -2.94 10.99
C ILE A 101 3.47 -1.48 11.31
N GLU A 102 3.67 -0.63 10.31
CA GLU A 102 3.44 0.80 10.37
C GLU A 102 2.46 1.17 9.27
N PHE A 103 1.37 1.84 9.65
CA PHE A 103 0.38 2.34 8.72
C PHE A 103 0.19 3.84 8.93
N THR A 104 0.06 4.55 7.83
CA THR A 104 -0.32 5.96 7.81
C THR A 104 -1.84 6.05 7.65
N THR A 105 -2.44 7.16 8.08
CA THR A 105 -3.87 7.42 7.90
C THR A 105 -4.27 7.31 6.43
N LEU A 106 -5.33 6.55 6.16
CA LEU A 106 -6.00 6.50 4.87
C LEU A 106 -7.23 7.42 4.91
N GLU A 107 -7.27 8.42 4.05
CA GLU A 107 -8.42 9.30 3.92
C GLU A 107 -9.42 8.74 2.90
N LEU A 108 -10.68 8.63 3.32
CA LEU A 108 -11.79 8.20 2.46
C LEU A 108 -12.63 9.43 2.12
N VAL A 109 -12.44 9.96 0.91
CA VAL A 109 -13.24 11.08 0.42
C VAL A 109 -14.40 10.53 -0.40
N LEU A 110 -15.57 10.41 0.23
CA LEU A 110 -16.80 10.13 -0.49
C LEU A 110 -17.29 11.41 -1.18
N HIS A 111 -17.09 11.51 -2.49
CA HIS A 111 -17.62 12.64 -3.25
C HIS A 111 -19.14 12.49 -3.44
N GLN A 112 -19.94 13.22 -2.65
CA GLN A 112 -21.41 13.28 -2.76
C GLN A 112 -21.91 14.41 -3.68
N GLY A 113 -21.08 14.90 -4.61
CA GLY A 113 -21.49 15.92 -5.58
C GLY A 113 -22.44 15.33 -6.63
N VAL A 114 -23.44 16.11 -7.06
CA VAL A 114 -24.36 15.75 -8.15
C VAL A 114 -23.54 15.29 -9.35
N VAL A 115 -23.65 13.99 -9.66
CA VAL A 115 -23.07 13.40 -10.86
C VAL A 115 -23.96 13.84 -12.03
N LEU A 116 -23.37 14.56 -13.00
CA LEU A 116 -24.01 14.92 -14.27
C LEU A 116 -23.83 13.80 -15.30
#